data_AF-A0A7W2AJP1-F1
#
_entry.id   AF-A0A7W2AJP1-F1
#
_cell.length_a   1.000
_cell.length_b   1.000
_cell.length_c   1.000
_cell.angle_alpha   90.00
_cell.angle_beta   90.00
_cell.angle_gamma   90.00
#
_symmetry.space_group_name_H-M   'P 1'
#
loop_
_entity.id
_entity.type
_entity.pdbx_description
1 polymer ?
#
loop_
_entity_poly.entity_id
_entity_poly.type
_entity_poly.pdbx_seq_one_letter_code
_entity_poly.pdbx_strand_id
1 'polypeptide(L)' 'MATKKEEKKKVRLKDPSTQYGEGSFSLVGNQEKELPDNPSPELLARIRSGFIVEVK' A
#
# COMPACT_ATOMS: atom_id res chain seq x y z
N MET A 1 -7.66 -1.61 -26.04
CA MET A 1 -6.64 -1.04 -25.13
C MET A 1 -6.30 -2.13 -24.13
N ALA A 2 -5.10 -2.69 -24.20
CA ALA A 2 -4.68 -3.75 -23.29
C ALA A 2 -4.47 -3.14 -21.91
N THR A 3 -5.44 -3.32 -21.00
CA THR A 3 -5.22 -3.10 -19.57
C THR A 3 -4.24 -4.16 -19.12
N LYS A 4 -2.96 -3.79 -19.12
CA LYS A 4 -1.89 -4.52 -18.45
C LYS A 4 -2.43 -4.87 -17.05
N LYS A 5 -2.68 -6.16 -16.81
CA LYS A 5 -2.78 -6.69 -15.45
C LYS A 5 -1.39 -6.55 -14.86
N GLU A 6 -1.01 -5.34 -14.47
CA GLU A 6 0.09 -5.17 -13.53
C GLU A 6 -0.37 -5.85 -12.25
N GLU A 7 0.38 -6.87 -11.87
CA GLU A 7 0.15 -7.64 -10.66
C GLU A 7 0.00 -6.64 -9.52
N LYS A 8 -1.24 -6.47 -9.06
CA LYS A 8 -1.57 -5.50 -8.03
C LYS A 8 -0.72 -5.81 -6.82
N LYS A 9 0.32 -5.00 -6.62
CA LYS A 9 1.29 -5.26 -5.58
C LYS A 9 0.59 -5.12 -4.25
N LYS A 10 0.48 -6.22 -3.51
CA LYS A 10 -0.07 -6.13 -2.16
C LYS A 10 0.92 -5.38 -1.31
N VAL A 11 0.41 -4.55 -0.42
CA VAL A 11 1.17 -3.78 0.55
C VAL A 11 0.55 -3.98 1.92
N ARG A 12 1.42 -4.01 2.93
CA ARG A 12 1.04 -4.08 4.33
C ARG A 12 1.86 -3.10 5.14
N LEU A 13 1.42 -2.80 6.34
CA LEU A 13 2.26 -2.05 7.26
C LEU A 13 3.45 -2.90 7.67
N LYS A 14 4.62 -2.28 7.74
CA LYS A 14 5.81 -2.92 8.29
C LYS A 14 5.58 -3.29 9.76
N ASP A 15 4.86 -2.41 10.46
CA ASP A 15 4.61 -2.55 11.88
C ASP A 15 3.10 -2.62 12.15
N PRO A 16 2.58 -3.77 12.65
CA PRO A 16 1.16 -3.93 12.93
C PRO A 16 0.68 -3.15 14.16
N SER A 17 1.58 -2.53 14.93
CA SER A 17 1.14 -1.56 15.94
C SER A 17 0.84 -0.19 15.33
N THR A 18 1.13 0.01 14.04
CA THR A 18 0.83 1.24 13.33
C THR A 18 -0.49 1.16 12.55
N GLN A 19 -1.01 2.33 12.21
CA GLN A 19 -2.15 2.50 11.34
C GLN A 19 -1.78 3.51 10.25
N TYR A 20 -2.16 3.21 9.01
CA TYR A 20 -2.10 4.12 7.88
C TYR A 20 -3.51 4.35 7.34
N GLY A 21 -3.86 5.59 7.10
CA GLY A 21 -5.14 5.95 6.50
C GLY A 21 -4.95 7.21 5.69
N GLU A 22 -5.29 7.13 4.41
CA GLU A 22 -5.20 8.24 3.48
C GLU A 22 -6.37 8.17 2.49
N GLY A 23 -7.28 9.13 2.58
CA GLY A 23 -8.51 9.15 1.79
C GLY A 23 -9.32 7.86 1.93
N SER A 24 -9.50 7.14 0.81
CA SER A 24 -10.22 5.86 0.75
C SER A 24 -9.33 4.63 0.98
N PHE A 25 -8.02 4.81 1.18
CA PHE A 25 -7.07 3.73 1.38
C PHE A 25 -6.55 3.73 2.82
N SER A 26 -6.72 2.61 3.52
CA SER A 26 -6.32 2.47 4.91
C SER A 26 -5.80 1.07 5.17
N LEU A 27 -4.68 0.98 5.89
CA LEU A 27 -4.07 -0.25 6.37
C LEU A 27 -4.00 -0.15 7.89
N VAL A 28 -4.48 -1.17 8.59
CA VAL A 28 -4.43 -1.21 10.06
C VAL A 28 -3.91 -2.57 10.48
N GLY A 29 -2.96 -2.61 11.41
CA GLY A 29 -2.44 -3.87 11.89
C GLY A 29 -1.72 -4.66 10.80
N ASN A 30 -2.04 -5.95 10.72
CA ASN A 30 -1.53 -6.86 9.70
C ASN A 30 -2.40 -6.91 8.43
N GLN A 31 -3.18 -5.87 8.14
CA GLN A 31 -3.95 -5.83 6.90
C GLN A 31 -3.02 -5.76 5.69
N GLU A 32 -3.38 -6.51 4.66
CA GLU A 32 -2.71 -6.53 3.37
C GLU A 32 -3.73 -6.02 2.34
N LYS A 33 -3.43 -4.91 1.67
CA LYS A 33 -4.26 -4.38 0.60
C LYS A 33 -3.48 -4.25 -0.68
N GLU A 34 -4.20 -4.37 -1.79
CA GLU A 34 -3.64 -4.11 -3.10
C GLU A 34 -3.29 -2.63 -3.22
N LEU A 35 -2.07 -2.33 -3.63
CA LEU A 35 -1.68 -0.97 -3.98
C LEU A 35 -2.59 -0.52 -5.13
N PRO A 36 -3.30 0.62 -4.99
CA PRO A 36 -4.10 1.15 -6.08
C PRO A 36 -3.18 1.54 -7.25
N ASP A 37 -3.68 1.46 -8.48
CA ASP A 37 -2.92 1.78 -9.70
C ASP A 37 -2.36 3.21 -9.69
N ASN A 38 -3.04 4.13 -9.00
CA ASN A 38 -2.58 5.50 -8.81
C ASN A 38 -2.42 5.78 -7.31
N PRO A 39 -1.31 5.33 -6.70
CA PRO A 39 -1.04 5.56 -5.30
C PRO A 39 -0.73 7.05 -5.09
N SER A 40 -1.31 7.60 -4.03
CA SER A 40 -1.02 8.98 -3.63
C SER A 40 0.46 9.16 -3.28
N PRO A 41 0.98 10.40 -3.40
CA PRO A 41 2.37 10.70 -3.08
C PRO A 41 2.73 10.39 -1.61
N GLU A 42 1.79 10.52 -0.68
CA GLU A 42 1.99 10.11 0.71
C GLU A 42 2.16 8.60 0.86
N LEU A 43 1.30 7.81 0.22
CA LEU A 43 1.41 6.34 0.23
C LEU A 43 2.76 5.89 -0.33
N LEU A 44 3.17 6.46 -1.46
CA LEU A 44 4.50 6.20 -2.03
C LEU A 44 5.63 6.62 -1.09
N ALA A 45 5.51 7.77 -0.42
CA ALA A 45 6.50 8.23 0.55
C ALA A 45 6.59 7.28 1.76
N ARG A 46 5.47 6.75 2.25
CA ARG A 46 5.45 5.75 3.33
C ARG A 46 6.05 4.42 2.92
N ILE A 47 5.82 3.98 1.68
CA ILE A 47 6.47 2.79 1.13
C ILE A 47 7.99 3.02 1.04
N ARG A 48 8.43 4.15 0.48
CA ARG A 48 9.86 4.51 0.38
C ARG A 48 10.54 4.68 1.74
N SER A 49 9.82 5.19 2.73
CA SER A 49 10.28 5.32 4.11
C SER A 49 10.39 3.97 4.84
N GLY A 50 9.81 2.91 4.26
CA GLY A 50 9.76 1.58 4.87
C GLY A 50 8.69 1.46 5.96
N PHE A 51 7.71 2.36 6.01
CA PHE A 51 6.55 2.26 6.89
C PHE A 51 5.53 1.23 6.35
N ILE A 52 5.44 1.15 5.02
CA ILE A 52 4.61 0.19 4.30
C ILE A 52 5.54 -0.69 3.46
N VAL A 53 5.33 -2.00 3.48
CA VAL A 53 6.13 -2.99 2.75
C VAL A 53 5.28 -3.71 1.72
N GLU A 54 5.85 -3.94 0.54
CA GLU A 54 5.24 -4.76 -0.50
C GLU A 54 5.25 -6.24 -0.06
N VAL A 55 4.09 -6.86 -0.10
CA VAL A 55 3.88 -8.31 0.07
C VAL A 55 4.03 -8.93 -1.31
N LYS A 56 5.07 -9.74 -1.47
CA LYS A 56 5.36 -10.49 -2.69
C LYS A 56 4.50 -11.74 -2.78
#